data_AF-A0A2D5ZIS1-F1
#
_entry.id   AF-A0A2D5ZIS1-F1
#
_cell.length_a   1.000
_cell.length_b   1.000
_cell.length_c   1.000
_cell.angle_alpha   90.00
_cell.angle_beta   90.00
_cell.angle_gamma   90.00
#
_symmetry.space_group_name_H-M   'P 1'
#
loop_
_entity.id
_entity.type
_entity.pdbx_description
1 polymer ?
#
loop_
_entity_poly.entity_id
_entity_poly.type
_entity_poly.pdbx_seq_one_letter_code
_entity_poly.pdbx_strand_id
1 'polypeptide(L)' 'MISSKTLVALLALPLATGSATASYNIGDVVDNFILDDVDGVSHSLYDYEGKLIVLNFGEYW' A
#
# COMPACT_ATOMS: atom_id res chain seq x y z
N MET A 1 -25.57 33.46 -2.18
CA MET A 1 -24.58 33.97 -3.15
C MET A 1 -23.19 33.52 -2.70
N ILE A 2 -22.56 32.60 -3.43
CA ILE A 2 -21.20 32.13 -3.13
C ILE A 2 -20.21 33.15 -3.72
N SER A 3 -19.25 33.64 -2.95
CA SER A 3 -18.29 34.65 -3.42
C SER A 3 -17.17 34.00 -4.24
N SER A 4 -16.57 34.74 -5.18
CA SER A 4 -15.52 34.21 -6.08
C SER A 4 -14.30 33.63 -5.34
N LYS A 5 -13.97 34.16 -4.15
CA LYS A 5 -12.90 33.63 -3.28
C LYS A 5 -13.26 32.29 -2.62
N THR A 6 -14.56 32.09 -2.35
CA THR A 6 -15.11 30.84 -1.81
C THR A 6 -15.17 29.74 -2.87
N LEU A 7 -15.30 30.12 -4.15
CA LEU A 7 -15.32 29.19 -5.29
C LEU A 7 -13.95 28.53 -5.54
N VAL A 8 -12.86 29.29 -5.43
CA VAL A 8 -11.48 28.80 -5.62
C VAL A 8 -11.07 27.83 -4.50
N ALA A 9 -11.50 28.08 -3.26
CA ALA A 9 -11.22 27.18 -2.13
C ALA A 9 -11.98 25.84 -2.22
N LEU A 10 -13.15 25.82 -2.88
CA LEU A 10 -13.95 24.60 -3.08
C LEU A 10 -13.45 23.72 -4.23
N LEU A 11 -12.70 24.30 -5.18
CA LEU A 11 -12.09 23.59 -6.31
C LEU A 11 -10.75 22.90 -5.95
N ALA A 12 -10.17 23.23 -4.79
CA ALA A 12 -8.86 22.72 -4.35
C ALA A 12 -8.94 21.49 -3.41
N LEU A 13 -10.12 20.89 -3.23
CA LEU A 13 -10.42 20.06 -2.06
C LEU A 13 -10.84 18.59 -2.33
N PRO A 14 -10.44 17.89 -3.43
CA PRO A 14 -9.58 16.71 -3.20
C PRO A 14 -8.78 16.26 -4.46
N LEU A 15 -7.61 16.84 -4.68
CA LEU A 15 -6.52 16.22 -5.47
C LEU A 15 -5.68 15.24 -4.60
N ALA A 16 -6.21 14.82 -3.46
CA ALA A 16 -5.47 14.10 -2.41
C ALA A 16 -6.01 12.69 -2.12
N THR A 17 -6.74 12.06 -3.05
CA THR A 17 -7.02 10.61 -2.98
C THR A 17 -5.95 9.84 -3.76
N GLY A 18 -4.69 10.09 -3.45
CA GLY A 18 -3.60 9.25 -3.90
C GLY A 18 -3.38 8.16 -2.85
N SER A 19 -3.96 6.98 -3.03
CA SER A 19 -3.39 5.80 -2.40
C SER A 19 -2.03 5.61 -3.06
N ALA A 20 -0.94 5.93 -2.36
CA ALA A 20 0.39 5.54 -2.77
C ALA A 20 0.48 4.02 -2.58
N THR A 21 -0.08 3.27 -3.53
CA THR A 21 0.14 1.82 -3.59
C THR A 21 1.61 1.64 -3.91
N ALA A 22 2.36 1.00 -3.01
CA ALA A 22 3.70 0.56 -3.32
C ALA A 22 3.64 -0.33 -4.56
N SER A 23 4.18 0.17 -5.68
CA SER A 23 4.23 -0.55 -6.95
C SER A 23 5.67 -0.97 -7.17
N TYR A 24 5.94 -2.26 -7.00
CA TYR A 24 7.27 -2.83 -7.21
C TYR A 24 7.44 -3.28 -8.66
N ASN A 25 8.56 -2.89 -9.27
CA ASN A 25 9.01 -3.33 -10.58
C ASN A 25 10.09 -4.42 -10.43
N ILE A 26 10.45 -5.05 -11.55
CA ILE A 26 11.54 -6.02 -11.58
C ILE A 26 12.85 -5.31 -11.18
N GLY A 27 13.51 -5.84 -10.15
CA GLY A 27 14.75 -5.31 -9.61
C GLY A 27 14.58 -4.40 -8.39
N ASP A 28 13.34 -4.00 -8.06
CA ASP A 28 13.07 -3.26 -6.84
C ASP A 28 13.27 -4.17 -5.62
N VAL A 29 13.86 -3.59 -4.57
CA VAL A 29 13.86 -4.23 -3.25
C VAL A 29 12.50 -3.98 -2.62
N VAL A 30 11.82 -5.06 -2.25
CA VAL A 30 10.50 -5.00 -1.61
C VAL A 30 10.66 -4.59 -0.15
N ASP A 31 9.78 -3.69 0.32
CA ASP A 31 9.77 -3.28 1.72
C ASP A 31 9.37 -4.46 2.61
N ASN A 32 9.89 -4.46 3.84
CA ASN A 32 9.50 -5.46 4.81
C ASN A 32 8.01 -5.33 5.18
N PHE A 33 7.36 -6.46 5.42
CA PHE A 33 6.05 -6.54 6.04
C PHE A 33 6.05 -7.64 7.10
N ILE A 34 5.12 -7.54 8.05
CA ILE A 34 4.91 -8.52 9.11
C ILE A 34 3.45 -8.97 9.04
N LEU A 35 3.24 -10.28 8.99
CA LEU A 35 1.91 -10.90 8.96
C LEU A 35 1.86 -12.06 9.93
N ASP A 36 0.70 -12.27 10.54
CA ASP A 36 0.44 -13.46 11.34
C ASP A 36 -0.10 -14.58 10.43
N ASP A 37 0.43 -15.79 10.60
CA ASP A 37 -0.04 -16.97 9.89
C ASP A 37 -1.35 -17.53 10.50
N VAL A 38 -1.81 -18.66 9.95
CA VAL A 38 -3.05 -19.31 10.39
C VAL A 38 -3.02 -19.83 11.83
N ASP A 39 -1.82 -20.02 12.39
CA ASP A 39 -1.60 -20.46 13.76
C ASP A 39 -1.32 -19.26 14.71
N GLY A 40 -1.34 -18.03 14.18
CA GLY A 40 -1.09 -16.80 14.93
C GLY A 40 0.39 -16.52 15.17
N VAL A 41 1.30 -17.19 14.46
CA VAL A 41 2.74 -16.90 14.52
C VAL A 41 3.05 -15.74 13.60
N SER A 42 3.77 -14.74 14.13
CA SER A 42 4.17 -13.57 13.36
C SER A 42 5.41 -13.87 12.52
N HIS A 43 5.35 -13.52 11.24
CA HIS A 43 6.44 -13.68 10.27
C HIS A 43 6.74 -12.37 9.57
N SER A 44 8.01 -12.05 9.41
CA SER A 44 8.51 -10.96 8.58
C SER A 44 8.92 -11.48 7.20
N LEU A 45 8.79 -10.66 6.16
CA LEU A 45 9.38 -10.96 4.84
C LEU A 45 10.87 -11.31 4.95
N TYR A 46 11.59 -10.62 5.84
CA TYR A 46 13.04 -10.78 5.98
C TYR A 46 13.45 -12.06 6.72
N ASP A 47 12.52 -12.76 7.36
CA ASP A 47 12.79 -14.11 7.91
C ASP A 47 13.12 -15.14 6.79
N TYR A 48 12.80 -14.80 5.54
CA TYR A 48 13.03 -15.61 4.35
C TYR A 48 14.22 -15.15 3.50
N GLU A 49 15.08 -14.27 4.01
CA GLU A 49 16.27 -13.80 3.29
C GLU A 49 17.15 -14.98 2.80
N GLY A 50 17.68 -14.85 1.58
CA GLY A 50 18.48 -15.89 0.93
C GLY A 50 17.66 -17.02 0.29
N LYS A 51 16.33 -16.97 0.35
CA LYS A 51 15.43 -17.91 -0.33
C LYS A 51 14.70 -17.25 -1.50
N LEU A 52 14.42 -18.02 -2.54
CA LEU A 52 13.47 -17.62 -3.59
C LEU A 52 12.05 -17.83 -3.06
N ILE A 53 11.25 -16.77 -3.05
CA ILE A 53 9.87 -16.77 -2.55
C ILE A 53 8.93 -16.16 -3.59
N VAL A 54 7.65 -16.53 -3.52
CA VAL A 54 6.57 -15.99 -4.34
C VAL A 54 5.51 -15.41 -3.41
N LEU A 55 5.20 -14.13 -3.57
CA LEU A 55 4.09 -13.49 -2.86
C LEU A 55 2.80 -13.73 -3.66
N ASN A 56 1.84 -14.40 -3.04
CA ASN A 56 0.52 -14.63 -3.60
C ASN A 56 -0.49 -13.83 -2.76
N PHE A 57 -1.16 -12.87 -3.40
CA PHE A 57 -2.23 -12.09 -2.80
C PHE A 57 -3.55 -12.55 -3.42
N GLY A 58 -4.50 -12.95 -2.58
CA GLY A 58 -5.78 -13.45 -3.03
C GLY A 58 -6.78 -13.54 -1.89
N GLU A 59 -8.04 -13.70 -2.27
CA GLU A 59 -9.17 -13.88 -1.38
C GLU A 59 -10.02 -15.06 -1.88
N TYR A 60 -10.76 -15.71 -0.98
CA TYR A 60 -11.54 -16.91 -1.29
C TYR A 60 -13.02 -16.65 -1.61
N TRP A 61 -13.43 -15.38 -1.73
CA TRP A 61 -14.83 -14.96 -1.82
C TRP A 61 -15.23 -14.47 -3.22
#